data_AF-A0AAN7V2S9-F1
#
_entry.id   AF-A0AAN7V2S9-F1
#
_cell.length_a   1.000
_cell.length_b   1.000
_cell.length_c   1.000
_cell.angle_alpha   90.00
_cell.angle_beta   90.00
_cell.angle_gamma   90.00
#
_symmetry.space_group_name_H-M   'P 1'
#
loop_
_entity.id
_entity.type
_entity.pdbx_description
1 polymer ?
#
loop_
_entity_poly.entity_id
_entity_poly.type
_entity_poly.pdbx_seq_one_letter_code
_entity_poly.pdbx_strand_id
1 'polypeptide(L)'
;MLLSSDDFGDCGSLEPHTAIDTLLAATASGQLAVELVAICSQILKSLSIFHNMDWHQVYGVLWIEWVDGVAYRRGSGVVYKEVWETHDLENVDLILG
;
A
#
# COMPACT_ATOMS: atom_id res chain seq x y z
N MET A 1 4.04 -1.32 -27.57
CA MET A 1 2.88 -0.42 -27.42
C MET A 1 2.89 -0.01 -25.96
N LEU A 2 3.46 1.16 -25.68
CA LEU A 2 3.67 1.64 -24.31
C LEU A 2 2.33 2.15 -23.79
N LEU A 3 1.84 1.56 -22.70
CA LEU A 3 0.62 2.02 -22.04
C LEU A 3 0.93 3.36 -21.37
N SER A 4 0.12 4.35 -21.75
CA SER A 4 0.01 5.66 -21.12
C SER A 4 -0.41 5.49 -19.65
N SER A 5 0.41 6.02 -18.74
CA SER A 5 0.20 5.96 -17.29
C SER A 5 -0.77 7.02 -16.76
N ASP A 6 -1.36 7.83 -17.64
CA ASP A 6 -2.37 8.83 -17.29
C ASP A 6 -3.74 8.25 -17.67
N ASP A 7 -4.53 7.76 -16.69
CA ASP A 7 -6.00 7.99 -16.57
C ASP A 7 -6.81 7.04 -15.67
N PHE A 8 -6.25 6.04 -14.98
CA PHE A 8 -7.08 5.20 -14.08
C PHE A 8 -6.38 4.80 -12.79
N GLY A 9 -6.80 5.41 -11.67
CA GLY A 9 -6.98 4.69 -10.40
C GLY A 9 -5.73 4.10 -9.73
N ASP A 10 -4.53 4.61 -9.99
CA ASP A 10 -3.36 4.22 -9.22
C ASP A 10 -3.41 4.86 -7.83
N CYS A 11 -3.81 4.07 -6.83
CA CYS A 11 -3.81 4.49 -5.43
C CYS A 11 -2.43 4.34 -4.78
N GLY A 12 -1.48 3.70 -5.47
CA GLY A 12 -0.16 3.38 -4.95
C GLY A 12 0.28 1.95 -5.31
N SER A 13 1.42 1.54 -4.77
CA SER A 13 2.01 0.23 -5.04
C SER A 13 2.12 -0.58 -3.75
N LEU A 14 1.79 -1.88 -3.81
CA LEU A 14 2.03 -2.84 -2.74
C LEU A 14 2.82 -4.02 -3.29
N GLU A 15 3.95 -4.32 -2.67
CA GLU A 15 4.81 -5.44 -3.03
C GLU A 15 4.65 -6.58 -2.00
N PRO A 16 4.01 -7.70 -2.37
CA PRO A 16 3.95 -8.89 -1.54
C PRO A 16 5.35 -9.51 -1.39
N HIS A 17 5.68 -10.01 -0.21
CA HIS A 17 7.01 -10.55 0.06
C HIS A 17 7.19 -12.01 -0.36
N THR A 18 6.10 -12.77 -0.52
CA THR A 18 6.15 -14.16 -1.02
C THR A 18 5.16 -14.39 -2.15
N ALA A 19 5.39 -15.44 -2.95
CA ALA A 19 4.48 -15.85 -4.01
C ALA A 19 3.08 -16.25 -3.49
N ILE A 20 3.01 -16.74 -2.23
CA ILE A 20 1.74 -17.01 -1.55
C ILE A 20 1.02 -15.69 -1.26
N ASP A 21 1.74 -14.67 -0.80
CA ASP A 21 1.17 -13.35 -0.55
C ASP A 21 0.69 -12.69 -1.86
N THR A 22 1.39 -12.91 -2.98
CA THR A 22 0.92 -12.47 -4.30
C THR A 22 -0.40 -13.12 -4.69
N LEU A 23 -0.54 -14.43 -4.49
CA LEU A 23 -1.79 -15.14 -4.75
C LEU A 23 -2.91 -14.66 -3.82
N LEU A 24 -2.58 -14.41 -2.56
CA LEU A 24 -3.52 -13.93 -1.56
C LEU A 24 -4.03 -12.52 -1.87
N ALA A 25 -3.16 -11.60 -2.29
CA ALA A 25 -3.54 -10.26 -2.72
C ALA A 25 -4.51 -10.31 -3.92
N ALA A 26 -4.32 -11.28 -4.84
CA ALA A 26 -5.17 -11.47 -6.01
C ALA A 26 -6.50 -12.20 -5.72
N THR A 27 -6.60 -12.92 -4.60
CA THR A 27 -7.74 -13.82 -4.30
C THR A 27 -8.56 -13.43 -3.08
N ALA A 28 -8.27 -12.28 -2.45
CA ALA A 28 -8.89 -11.79 -1.22
C ALA A 28 -10.43 -11.70 -1.32
N SER A 29 -11.07 -12.85 -1.11
CA SER A 29 -12.50 -13.09 -1.07
C SER A 29 -12.79 -13.89 0.21
N GLY A 30 -12.54 -13.26 1.36
CA GLY A 30 -13.47 -13.43 2.48
C GLY A 30 -13.07 -14.24 3.72
N GLN A 31 -11.80 -14.50 4.05
CA GLN A 31 -11.53 -15.20 5.33
C GLN A 31 -10.21 -14.94 6.05
N LEU A 32 -9.38 -14.01 5.60
CA LEU A 32 -8.14 -13.66 6.29
C LEU A 32 -8.28 -12.27 6.91
N ALA A 33 -7.94 -12.15 8.19
CA ALA A 33 -7.89 -10.89 8.92
C ALA A 33 -6.62 -10.12 8.50
N VAL A 34 -6.60 -9.73 7.23
CA VAL A 34 -5.54 -8.92 6.65
C VAL A 34 -5.94 -7.46 6.64
N GLU A 35 -4.99 -6.60 7.03
CA GLU A 35 -5.19 -5.17 7.15
C GLU A 35 -4.04 -4.41 6.48
N LEU A 36 -4.33 -3.19 6.03
CA LEU A 36 -3.35 -2.28 5.47
C LEU A 36 -3.14 -1.15 6.48
N VAL A 37 -1.90 -0.96 6.93
CA VAL A 37 -1.60 0.03 7.98
C VAL A 37 -0.54 1.01 7.50
N ALA A 38 -0.85 2.31 7.57
CA ALA A 38 0.11 3.38 7.32
C ALA A 38 1.08 3.51 8.50
N ILE A 39 2.38 3.47 8.23
CA ILE A 39 3.44 3.51 9.25
C ILE A 39 4.27 4.79 9.21
N CYS A 40 4.25 5.51 8.08
CA CYS A 40 4.97 6.80 7.95
C CYS A 40 4.39 7.63 6.82
N SER A 41 4.52 8.96 6.92
CA SER A 41 4.21 9.90 5.85
C SER A 41 5.52 10.31 5.15
N GLN A 42 5.51 10.34 3.82
CA GLN A 42 6.69 10.62 2.99
C GLN A 42 6.33 11.51 1.80
N ILE A 43 7.34 12.11 1.17
CA ILE A 43 7.19 12.78 -0.12
C ILE A 43 8.00 12.00 -1.15
N LEU A 44 7.31 11.44 -2.14
CA LEU A 44 7.95 10.79 -3.29
C LEU A 44 8.12 11.77 -4.43
N LYS A 45 9.24 11.62 -5.11
CA LYS A 45 9.59 12.38 -6.30
C LYS A 45 9.39 11.47 -7.50
N SER A 46 8.39 11.76 -8.32
CA SER A 46 8.17 11.04 -9.58
C SER A 46 8.91 11.76 -10.70
N LEU A 47 9.60 11.00 -11.55
CA LEU A 47 10.08 11.51 -12.84
C LEU A 47 8.97 11.29 -13.86
N SER A 48 8.29 12.38 -14.26
CA SER A 48 7.44 12.32 -15.43
C SER A 48 8.29 12.26 -16.71
N ILE A 49 7.79 11.58 -17.74
CA ILE A 49 8.41 11.44 -19.07
C ILE A 49 8.64 12.82 -19.72
N PHE A 50 7.92 13.84 -19.25
CA PHE A 50 7.95 15.23 -19.73
C PHE A 50 8.95 16.13 -18.97
N HIS A 51 9.92 15.57 -18.26
CA HIS A 51 10.99 16.29 -17.53
C HIS A 51 10.52 17.22 -16.40
N ASN A 52 9.27 17.10 -15.92
CA ASN A 52 8.84 17.81 -14.72
C ASN A 52 8.95 16.91 -13.49
N MET A 53 9.59 17.44 -12.45
CA MET A 53 9.68 16.79 -11.15
C MET A 53 8.42 17.09 -10.36
N ASP A 54 7.57 16.08 -10.21
CA ASP A 54 6.37 16.20 -9.38
C ASP A 54 6.58 15.52 -8.03
N TRP A 55 6.20 16.25 -6.98
CA TRP A 55 6.30 15.80 -5.60
C TRP A 55 4.93 15.35 -5.11
N HIS A 56 4.85 14.11 -4.67
CA HIS A 56 3.60 13.49 -4.21
C HIS A 56 3.72 13.15 -2.73
N GLN A 57 2.71 13.53 -1.93
CA GLN A 57 2.61 13.05 -0.55
C GLN A 57 2.06 11.62 -0.57
N VAL A 58 2.74 10.73 0.12
CA VAL A 58 2.36 9.32 0.23
C VAL A 58 2.47 8.84 1.68
N TYR A 59 1.76 7.77 1.98
CA TYR A 59 1.99 6.98 3.19
C TYR A 59 2.73 5.70 2.82
N GLY A 60 3.80 5.39 3.55
CA GLY A 60 4.36 4.05 3.55
C GLY A 60 3.42 3.12 4.32
N VAL A 61 2.99 2.04 3.68
CA VAL A 61 2.02 1.09 4.22
C VAL A 61 2.62 -0.30 4.40
N LEU A 62 2.12 -1.02 5.39
CA LEU A 62 2.35 -2.44 5.59
C LEU A 62 1.07 -3.21 5.34
N TRP A 63 1.17 -4.27 4.54
CA TRP A 63 0.12 -5.27 4.47
C TRP A 63 0.43 -6.34 5.50
N ILE A 64 -0.46 -6.47 6.48
CA ILE A 64 -0.28 -7.34 7.63
C ILE A 64 -1.40 -8.37 7.73
N GLU A 65 -1.08 -9.47 8.38
CA GLU A 65 -2.05 -10.45 8.85
C GLU A 65 -1.94 -10.55 10.37
N TRP A 66 -3.09 -10.60 11.04
CA TRP A 66 -3.16 -10.80 12.48
C TRP A 66 -3.20 -12.29 12.83
N VAL A 67 -2.24 -12.74 13.65
CA VAL A 67 -2.22 -14.10 14.22
C VAL A 67 -1.98 -13.98 15.72
N ASP A 68 -2.97 -14.40 16.52
CA ASP A 68 -2.92 -14.34 17.99
C ASP A 68 -2.52 -12.97 18.58
N GLY A 69 -2.97 -11.88 17.94
CA GLY A 69 -2.67 -10.50 18.36
C GLY A 69 -1.28 -9.99 17.93
N VAL A 70 -0.56 -10.74 17.11
CA VAL A 70 0.73 -10.34 16.52
C VAL A 70 0.54 -10.06 15.03
N ALA A 71 1.08 -8.93 14.55
CA ALA A 71 1.01 -8.54 13.16
C ALA A 71 2.20 -9.12 12.36
N TYR A 72 1.89 -10.00 11.41
CA TYR A 72 2.87 -10.58 10.48
C TYR A 72 2.86 -9.83 9.16
N ARG A 73 4.04 -9.38 8.73
CA ARG A 73 4.18 -8.58 7.49
C ARG A 73 4.13 -9.47 6.25
N ARG A 74 3.08 -9.28 5.46
CA ARG A 74 2.81 -9.95 4.17
C ARG A 74 3.35 -9.15 2.98
N GLY A 75 3.41 -7.83 3.11
CA GLY A 75 3.96 -6.95 2.08
C GLY A 75 4.21 -5.53 2.59
N SER A 76 4.81 -4.71 1.73
CA SER A 76 5.02 -3.29 2.01
C SER A 76 4.89 -2.46 0.74
N GLY A 77 4.59 -1.18 0.90
CA GLY A 77 4.25 -0.34 -0.24
C GLY A 77 4.06 1.12 0.11
N VAL A 78 3.49 1.85 -0.84
CA VAL A 78 3.13 3.24 -0.70
C VAL A 78 1.72 3.48 -1.22
N VAL A 79 0.97 4.36 -0.56
CA VAL A 79 -0.36 4.82 -1.01
C VAL A 79 -0.35 6.34 -1.08
N TYR A 80 -0.94 6.91 -2.13
CA TYR A 80 -1.08 8.36 -2.25
C TYR A 80 -1.94 8.91 -1.11
N LYS A 81 -1.48 9.99 -0.49
CA LYS A 81 -2.16 10.61 0.66
C LYS A 81 -3.61 10.97 0.33
N GLU A 82 -3.82 11.55 -0.85
CA GLU A 82 -5.15 11.99 -1.30
C GLU A 82 -6.14 10.83 -1.43
N VAL A 83 -5.67 9.62 -1.74
CA VAL A 83 -6.54 8.44 -1.77
C VAL A 83 -6.74 7.91 -0.35
N TRP A 84 -5.64 7.78 0.41
CA TRP A 84 -5.67 7.25 1.77
C TRP A 84 -6.64 8.00 2.69
N GLU A 85 -6.61 9.34 2.66
CA GLU A 85 -7.44 10.20 3.53
C GLU A 85 -8.93 10.23 3.14
N THR A 86 -9.35 9.59 2.03
CA THR A 86 -10.77 9.45 1.68
C THR A 86 -11.46 8.31 2.41
N HIS A 87 -10.69 7.42 3.04
CA HIS A 87 -11.21 6.28 3.80
C HIS A 87 -11.51 6.66 5.25
N ASP A 88 -12.35 5.86 5.92
CA ASP A 88 -12.56 5.97 7.37
C ASP A 88 -11.40 5.28 8.08
N LEU A 89 -10.47 6.09 8.60
CA LEU A 89 -9.20 5.63 9.15
C LEU A 89 -9.27 5.47 10.67
N GLU A 90 -8.75 4.36 11.17
CA GLU A 90 -8.58 4.10 12.60
C GLU A 90 -7.08 4.05 12.94
N ASN A 91 -6.73 4.55 14.13
CA ASN A 91 -5.37 4.40 14.65
C ASN A 91 -5.24 3.03 15.31
N VAL A 92 -4.16 2.32 14.99
CA VAL A 92 -3.88 0.99 15.53
C VAL A 92 -2.48 0.95 16.13
N ASP A 93 -2.35 0.29 17.28
CA ASP A 93 -1.05 -0.03 17.89
C ASP A 93 -0.56 -1.38 17.35
N LEU A 94 0.62 -1.38 16.71
CA LEU A 94 1.20 -2.56 16.09
C LEU A 94 2.35 -3.13 16.91
N ILE A 95 2.27 -4.43 17.20
CA ILE A 95 3.40 -5.26 17.64
C ILE A 95 3.79 -6.14 16.45
N LEU A 96 4.94 -5.86 15.85
CA LEU A 96 5.47 -6.61 14.72
C LEU A 96 6.20 -7.87 15.20
N GLY A 97 5.82 -9.02 14.64
CA GLY A 97 6.45 -10.33 14.88
C GLY A 97 7.60 -10.68 13.93
#